data_AF-A0A928YNY6-F1
#
_entry.id   AF-A0A928YNY6-F1
#
_cell.length_a   1.000
_cell.length_b   1.000
_cell.length_c   1.000
_cell.angle_alpha   90.00
_cell.angle_beta   90.00
_cell.angle_gamma   90.00
#
_symmetry.space_group_name_H-M   'P 1'
#
loop_
_entity.id
_entity.type
_entity.pdbx_description
1 polymer ?
#
loop_
_entity_poly.entity_id
_entity_poly.type
_entity_poly.pdbx_seq_one_letter_code
_entity_poly.pdbx_strand_id
1 'polypeptide(L)'
;MILKSNKKLKKVGVNFSKPMMKIRLVLLNLFIFCVLFSCQNDKKQSASTNQEANTAKAFTLPTIPENLTNEEDKKAYLLTHYWDNFDFQDTLTLNNPDITEQELVNFINLLNQVPFDVASTSITNLLTKSEANETSFFYFKTQLERYLFDPNSPMRNELFYEPVLQFYTQSSLLDETEKIKQGVILEMVRKNRPGSKATNFSYTLPSGKKETLWNSSSVPTLLFFYEPGCSSCERSIAEMNNLGLLNDLIKQNKLKILAVYALGDQSIWKDYQSSIPSNWVNAFNDNASILNKDLYDLKASPTIYILDQDKNIVLKDVYLDEIIDYLNSNLI
;
A
#
# COMPACT_ATOMS: atom_id res chain seq x y z
N MET A 1 45.35 1.45 38.13
CA MET A 1 45.83 2.59 37.31
C MET A 1 44.93 2.68 36.08
N ILE A 2 43.68 3.11 36.24
CA ILE A 2 43.17 4.43 35.83
C ILE A 2 43.74 4.92 34.48
N LEU A 3 42.94 4.81 33.42
CA LEU A 3 42.80 5.86 32.40
C LEU A 3 41.32 5.92 32.00
N LYS A 4 40.61 6.87 32.61
CA LYS A 4 39.25 7.30 32.22
C LYS A 4 39.39 8.15 30.95
N SER A 5 38.66 7.79 29.89
CA SER A 5 38.37 8.72 28.79
C SER A 5 36.86 8.93 28.71
N ASN A 6 36.43 10.04 29.29
CA ASN A 6 35.08 10.59 29.19
C ASN A 6 34.94 11.30 27.84
N LYS A 7 34.15 10.74 26.92
CA LYS A 7 33.56 11.52 25.82
C LYS A 7 32.05 11.60 26.02
N LYS A 8 31.62 12.75 26.55
CA LYS A 8 30.22 13.21 26.52
C LYS A 8 29.78 13.37 25.06
N LEU A 9 28.91 12.48 24.59
CA LEU A 9 28.12 12.73 23.38
C LEU A 9 26.98 13.69 23.74
N LYS A 10 27.06 14.91 23.21
CA LYS A 10 25.95 15.87 23.22
C LYS A 10 24.81 15.26 22.39
N LYS A 11 23.67 15.00 23.02
CA LYS A 11 22.40 14.78 22.33
C LYS A 11 22.05 16.08 21.60
N VAL A 12 22.20 16.10 20.27
CA VAL A 12 21.53 17.07 19.41
C VAL A 12 20.12 16.54 19.22
N GLY A 13 19.16 17.13 19.92
CA GLY A 13 17.75 16.83 19.71
C GLY A 13 17.32 17.44 18.38
N VAL A 14 17.10 16.58 17.37
CA VAL A 14 16.36 16.98 16.17
C VAL A 14 14.88 16.83 16.53
N ASN A 15 14.24 17.97 16.72
CA ASN A 15 12.83 18.08 17.04
C ASN A 15 12.04 17.90 15.73
N PHE A 16 11.59 16.69 15.42
CA PHE A 16 10.64 16.45 14.33
C PHE A 16 9.24 16.85 14.80
N SER A 17 8.95 18.15 14.78
CA SER A 17 7.56 18.62 14.85
C SER A 17 6.85 18.24 13.56
N LYS A 18 6.10 17.13 13.58
CA LYS A 18 5.19 16.74 12.51
C LYS A 18 4.11 17.82 12.34
N PRO A 19 3.87 18.40 11.16
CA PRO A 19 2.56 18.91 10.85
C PRO A 19 1.68 17.71 10.53
N MET A 20 0.80 17.32 11.47
CA MET A 20 -0.33 16.45 11.16
C MET A 20 -1.20 17.19 10.14
N MET A 21 -1.05 16.84 8.87
CA MET A 21 -2.04 17.19 7.86
C MET A 21 -3.30 16.41 8.21
N LYS A 22 -4.32 17.11 8.73
CA LYS A 22 -5.62 16.53 9.03
C LYS A 22 -6.23 16.08 7.71
N ILE A 23 -6.16 14.77 7.44
CA ILE A 23 -6.93 14.12 6.38
C ILE A 23 -8.40 14.40 6.68
N ARG A 24 -9.01 15.32 5.93
CA ARG A 24 -10.46 15.51 5.95
C ARG A 24 -11.06 14.38 5.14
N LEU A 25 -11.49 13.32 5.84
CA LEU A 25 -12.34 12.29 5.26
C LEU A 25 -13.70 12.93 4.92
N VAL A 26 -13.83 13.48 3.71
CA VAL A 26 -15.12 13.93 3.19
C VAL A 26 -15.73 12.73 2.49
N LEU A 27 -16.66 12.05 3.19
CA LEU A 27 -17.59 11.11 2.56
C LEU A 27 -18.46 11.90 1.58
N LEU A 28 -18.07 11.94 0.31
CA LEU A 28 -18.85 12.59 -0.74
C LEU A 28 -20.05 11.70 -1.08
N ASN A 29 -21.12 11.83 -0.30
CA ASN A 29 -22.44 11.36 -0.70
C ASN A 29 -22.92 12.21 -1.87
N LEU A 30 -23.24 11.56 -3.00
CA LEU A 30 -23.85 12.18 -4.17
C LEU A 30 -25.12 12.95 -3.78
N PHE A 31 -25.10 14.27 -3.98
CA PHE A 31 -26.30 15.08 -4.15
C PHE A 31 -26.11 15.97 -5.39
N ILE A 32 -26.44 15.41 -6.55
CA ILE A 32 -26.70 16.20 -7.75
C ILE A 32 -28.14 16.69 -7.61
N PHE A 33 -28.33 17.95 -7.22
CA PHE A 33 -29.64 18.59 -7.25
C PHE A 33 -29.57 19.92 -8.00
N CYS A 34 -30.26 19.93 -9.14
CA CYS A 34 -30.92 21.03 -9.84
C CYS A 34 -30.49 22.47 -9.50
N VAL A 35 -29.96 23.18 -10.50
CA VAL A 35 -30.22 24.61 -10.64
C VAL A 35 -30.66 24.90 -12.08
N LEU A 36 -31.97 24.97 -12.27
CA LEU A 36 -32.61 25.70 -13.36
C LEU A 36 -33.13 27.03 -12.82
N PHE A 37 -32.84 28.10 -13.56
CA PHE A 37 -33.55 29.38 -13.67
C PHE A 37 -33.94 30.18 -12.41
N SER A 38 -33.31 31.35 -12.25
CA SER A 38 -34.05 32.61 -12.17
C SER A 38 -33.21 33.82 -12.58
N CYS A 39 -33.72 34.56 -13.56
CA CYS A 39 -33.39 35.96 -13.81
C CYS A 39 -34.29 36.84 -12.94
N GLN A 40 -33.73 37.86 -12.25
CA GLN A 40 -34.12 39.27 -12.39
C GLN A 40 -33.30 40.22 -11.49
N ASN A 41 -33.08 41.41 -12.03
CA ASN A 41 -32.26 42.56 -11.61
C ASN A 41 -32.63 43.19 -10.25
N ASP A 42 -31.65 43.80 -9.55
CA ASP A 42 -31.50 45.27 -9.52
C ASP A 42 -30.16 45.80 -8.93
N LYS A 43 -29.92 47.07 -9.24
CA LYS A 43 -28.69 47.89 -9.34
C LYS A 43 -27.80 48.17 -8.10
N LYS A 44 -26.50 48.36 -8.43
CA LYS A 44 -25.48 49.35 -7.94
C LYS A 44 -25.07 49.36 -6.46
N GLN A 45 -23.78 49.13 -6.17
CA GLN A 45 -22.78 50.20 -5.95
C GLN A 45 -21.36 49.62 -5.84
N SER A 46 -20.43 50.19 -6.61
CA SER A 46 -19.03 49.81 -6.67
C SER A 46 -18.24 50.35 -5.47
N ALA A 47 -17.46 49.49 -4.82
CA ALA A 47 -16.29 49.87 -4.04
C ALA A 47 -15.16 48.89 -4.38
N SER A 48 -14.25 49.37 -5.23
CA SER A 48 -13.04 48.70 -5.66
C SER A 48 -12.12 48.45 -4.46
N THR A 49 -11.98 47.18 -4.08
CA THR A 49 -10.82 46.69 -3.35
C THR A 49 -10.15 45.69 -4.28
N ASN A 50 -8.98 46.05 -4.81
CA ASN A 50 -8.10 45.11 -5.51
C ASN A 50 -7.61 44.10 -4.46
N GLN A 51 -8.42 43.08 -4.21
CA GLN A 51 -7.89 41.77 -3.88
C GLN A 51 -7.67 41.09 -5.23
N GLU A 52 -6.40 40.94 -5.62
CA GLU A 52 -6.04 39.84 -6.49
C GLU A 52 -6.43 38.57 -5.74
N ALA A 53 -7.68 38.15 -5.94
CA ALA A 53 -8.12 36.81 -5.66
C ALA A 53 -7.30 35.95 -6.61
N ASN A 54 -6.20 35.41 -6.10
CA ASN A 54 -5.50 34.31 -6.72
C ASN A 54 -6.45 33.10 -6.61
N THR A 55 -7.49 33.10 -7.44
CA THR A 55 -8.41 31.98 -7.61
C THR A 55 -7.60 30.89 -8.27
N ALA A 56 -6.96 30.06 -7.44
CA ALA A 56 -6.30 28.86 -7.89
C ALA A 56 -7.32 28.09 -8.75
N LYS A 57 -6.95 27.82 -10.01
CA LYS A 57 -7.85 27.19 -10.98
C LYS A 57 -8.22 25.81 -10.45
N ALA A 58 -9.47 25.62 -10.04
CA ALA A 58 -9.94 24.35 -9.52
C ALA A 58 -9.83 23.26 -10.60
N PHE A 59 -9.42 22.06 -10.20
CA PHE A 59 -9.42 20.90 -11.07
C PHE A 59 -10.82 20.60 -11.60
N THR A 60 -10.94 20.26 -12.88
CA THR A 60 -12.22 20.02 -13.53
C THR A 60 -12.28 18.59 -14.05
N LEU A 61 -13.17 17.77 -13.51
CA LEU A 61 -13.38 16.38 -13.96
C LEU A 61 -13.89 16.32 -15.41
N PRO A 62 -13.64 15.22 -16.14
CA PRO A 62 -14.18 15.03 -17.49
C PRO A 62 -15.72 14.96 -17.46
N THR A 63 -16.35 15.48 -18.52
CA THR A 63 -17.80 15.33 -18.70
C THR A 63 -18.11 13.90 -19.11
N ILE A 64 -18.91 13.19 -18.32
CA ILE A 64 -19.34 11.82 -18.63
C ILE A 64 -20.38 11.87 -19.76
N PRO A 65 -20.19 11.11 -20.87
CA PRO A 65 -21.15 11.08 -21.97
C PRO A 65 -22.55 10.63 -21.53
N GLU A 66 -23.59 11.35 -21.97
CA GLU A 66 -24.99 11.07 -21.60
C GLU A 66 -25.49 9.69 -22.04
N ASN A 67 -24.85 9.09 -23.05
CA ASN A 67 -25.18 7.74 -23.53
C ASN A 67 -24.67 6.62 -22.60
N LEU A 68 -23.79 6.92 -21.64
CA LEU A 68 -23.40 5.97 -20.60
C LEU A 68 -24.47 5.96 -19.50
N THR A 69 -25.24 4.88 -19.45
CA THR A 69 -26.38 4.76 -18.53
C THR A 69 -26.04 3.95 -17.28
N ASN A 70 -25.19 2.92 -17.41
CA ASN A 70 -24.73 2.08 -16.31
C ASN A 70 -23.70 2.83 -15.44
N GLU A 71 -23.87 2.76 -14.11
CA GLU A 71 -22.96 3.36 -13.13
C GLU A 71 -21.53 2.79 -13.20
N GLU A 72 -21.36 1.50 -13.50
CA GLU A 72 -20.02 0.90 -13.66
C GLU A 72 -19.28 1.52 -14.86
N ASP A 73 -19.97 1.67 -15.99
CA ASP A 73 -19.40 2.27 -17.20
C ASP A 73 -19.08 3.75 -16.99
N LYS A 74 -19.94 4.49 -16.26
CA LYS A 74 -19.68 5.89 -15.89
C LYS A 74 -18.43 6.02 -15.01
N LYS A 75 -18.26 5.14 -14.01
CA LYS A 75 -17.06 5.14 -13.14
C LYS A 75 -15.81 4.77 -13.92
N ALA A 76 -15.89 3.77 -14.79
CA ALA A 76 -14.79 3.37 -15.63
C ALA A 76 -14.35 4.52 -16.55
N TYR A 77 -15.31 5.17 -17.22
CA TYR A 77 -15.05 6.35 -18.04
C TYR A 77 -14.42 7.50 -17.23
N LEU A 78 -15.00 7.83 -16.08
CA LEU A 78 -14.49 8.89 -15.22
C LEU A 78 -13.02 8.68 -14.88
N LEU A 79 -12.62 7.45 -14.53
CA LEU A 79 -11.24 7.17 -14.13
C LEU A 79 -10.27 7.07 -15.31
N THR A 80 -10.68 6.49 -16.43
CA THR A 80 -9.84 6.45 -17.62
C THR A 80 -9.56 7.84 -18.19
N HIS A 81 -10.51 8.77 -18.01
CA HIS A 81 -10.43 10.16 -18.48
C HIS A 81 -10.15 11.17 -17.35
N TYR A 82 -9.82 10.72 -16.13
CA TYR A 82 -9.74 11.58 -14.95
C TYR A 82 -8.86 12.81 -15.18
N TRP A 83 -7.72 12.60 -15.84
CA TRP A 83 -6.69 13.61 -16.07
C TRP A 83 -6.80 14.32 -17.44
N ASP A 84 -7.91 14.17 -18.18
CA ASP A 84 -8.05 14.76 -19.51
C ASP A 84 -8.01 16.29 -19.53
N ASN A 85 -8.55 16.93 -18.50
CA ASN A 85 -8.59 18.38 -18.37
C ASN A 85 -7.40 18.96 -17.57
N PHE A 86 -6.47 18.11 -17.12
CA PHE A 86 -5.28 18.56 -16.40
C PHE A 86 -4.24 19.09 -17.39
N ASP A 87 -3.75 20.31 -17.16
CA ASP A 87 -2.69 20.89 -17.98
C ASP A 87 -1.31 20.43 -17.47
N PHE A 88 -0.77 19.37 -18.07
CA PHE A 88 0.55 18.85 -17.73
C PHE A 88 1.70 19.79 -18.10
N GLN A 89 1.48 20.90 -18.82
CA GLN A 89 2.49 21.93 -19.06
C GLN A 89 2.52 23.00 -17.97
N ASP A 90 1.45 23.13 -17.18
CA ASP A 90 1.37 24.12 -16.10
C ASP A 90 2.09 23.65 -14.83
N THR A 91 3.39 23.97 -14.77
CA THR A 91 4.25 23.64 -13.63
C THR A 91 3.96 24.47 -12.37
N LEU A 92 3.16 25.55 -12.46
CA LEU A 92 2.75 26.34 -11.30
C LEU A 92 1.66 25.60 -10.51
N THR A 93 0.71 25.00 -11.21
CA THR A 93 -0.36 24.19 -10.59
C THR A 93 0.17 22.83 -10.10
N LEU A 94 1.17 22.26 -10.77
CA LEU A 94 1.78 20.98 -10.42
C LEU A 94 2.28 20.94 -8.96
N ASN A 95 2.95 22.00 -8.51
CA ASN A 95 3.50 22.08 -7.15
C ASN A 95 2.50 22.61 -6.11
N ASN A 96 1.24 22.84 -6.49
CA ASN A 96 0.21 23.24 -5.54
C ASN A 96 -0.36 21.99 -4.83
N PRO A 97 -0.04 21.78 -3.53
CA PRO A 97 -0.47 20.59 -2.81
C PRO A 97 -2.00 20.52 -2.64
N ASP A 98 -2.68 21.66 -2.61
CA ASP A 98 -4.14 21.71 -2.44
C ASP A 98 -4.90 21.33 -3.72
N ILE A 99 -4.22 21.24 -4.87
CA ILE A 99 -4.82 20.87 -6.15
C ILE A 99 -4.25 19.52 -6.61
N THR A 100 -3.01 19.48 -7.08
CA THR A 100 -2.52 18.31 -7.80
C THR A 100 -2.35 17.10 -6.88
N GLU A 101 -1.81 17.29 -5.69
CA GLU A 101 -1.62 16.20 -4.73
C GLU A 101 -2.96 15.69 -4.20
N GLN A 102 -3.90 16.59 -3.86
CA GLN A 102 -5.22 16.20 -3.42
C GLN A 102 -6.00 15.45 -4.51
N GLU A 103 -5.91 15.87 -5.77
CA GLU A 103 -6.55 15.17 -6.89
C GLU A 103 -5.92 13.81 -7.18
N LEU A 104 -4.60 13.67 -6.99
CA LEU A 104 -3.96 12.36 -7.04
C LEU A 104 -4.44 11.43 -5.93
N VAL A 105 -4.59 11.94 -4.71
CA VAL A 105 -5.16 11.17 -3.58
C VAL A 105 -6.61 10.76 -3.88
N ASN A 106 -7.44 11.67 -4.39
CA ASN A 106 -8.82 11.37 -4.80
C ASN A 106 -8.85 10.29 -5.88
N PHE A 107 -8.03 10.45 -6.91
CA PHE A 107 -7.87 9.49 -7.99
C PHE A 107 -7.52 8.09 -7.45
N ILE A 108 -6.46 7.97 -6.64
CA ILE A 108 -6.04 6.67 -6.07
C ILE A 108 -7.15 6.03 -5.24
N ASN A 109 -7.88 6.80 -4.42
CA ASN A 109 -8.99 6.28 -3.64
C ASN A 109 -10.11 5.71 -4.51
N LEU A 110 -10.43 6.38 -5.62
CA LEU A 110 -11.46 5.96 -6.56
C LEU A 110 -11.07 4.69 -7.34
N LEU A 111 -9.78 4.41 -7.54
CA LEU A 111 -9.32 3.17 -8.21
C LEU A 111 -9.84 1.90 -7.53
N ASN A 112 -10.07 1.94 -6.20
CA ASN A 112 -10.64 0.81 -5.46
C ASN A 112 -12.09 0.49 -5.83
N GLN A 113 -12.78 1.37 -6.57
CA GLN A 113 -14.19 1.23 -6.93
C GLN A 113 -14.41 0.69 -8.34
N VAL A 114 -13.34 0.36 -9.05
CA VAL A 114 -13.39 -0.18 -10.42
C VAL A 114 -12.60 -1.49 -10.53
N PRO A 115 -12.90 -2.32 -11.53
CA PRO A 115 -12.06 -3.46 -11.87
C PRO A 115 -10.58 -3.09 -12.06
N PHE A 116 -9.68 -4.02 -11.73
CA PHE A 116 -8.24 -3.77 -11.75
C PHE A 116 -7.70 -3.38 -13.14
N ASP A 117 -8.26 -3.93 -14.21
CA ASP A 117 -7.90 -3.57 -15.59
C ASP A 117 -8.19 -2.09 -15.87
N VAL A 118 -9.35 -1.58 -15.44
CA VAL A 118 -9.70 -0.15 -15.54
C VAL A 118 -8.74 0.69 -14.69
N ALA A 119 -8.45 0.28 -13.46
CA ALA A 119 -7.51 0.99 -12.59
C ALA A 119 -6.11 1.05 -13.21
N SER A 120 -5.62 -0.07 -13.73
CA SER A 120 -4.34 -0.19 -14.43
C SER A 120 -4.26 0.72 -15.65
N THR A 121 -5.30 0.73 -16.49
CA THR A 121 -5.39 1.64 -17.65
C THR A 121 -5.42 3.10 -17.21
N SER A 122 -6.16 3.44 -16.16
CA SER A 122 -6.28 4.81 -15.65
C SER A 122 -4.94 5.35 -15.14
N ILE A 123 -4.18 4.53 -14.39
CA ILE A 123 -2.82 4.86 -13.94
C ILE A 123 -1.88 5.06 -15.12
N THR A 124 -1.95 4.16 -16.10
CA THR A 124 -1.13 4.24 -17.32
C THR A 124 -1.43 5.52 -18.10
N ASN A 125 -2.71 5.89 -18.23
CA ASN A 125 -3.13 7.13 -18.90
C ASN A 125 -2.58 8.38 -18.21
N LEU A 126 -2.60 8.43 -16.86
CA LEU A 126 -1.96 9.51 -16.10
C LEU A 126 -0.48 9.63 -16.47
N LEU A 127 0.25 8.51 -16.42
CA LEU A 127 1.69 8.51 -16.71
C LEU A 127 1.98 8.92 -18.15
N THR A 128 1.26 8.37 -19.14
CA THR A 128 1.40 8.77 -20.55
C THR A 128 1.16 10.26 -20.76
N LYS A 129 0.11 10.83 -20.16
CA LYS A 129 -0.16 12.28 -20.29
C LYS A 129 0.92 13.12 -19.61
N SER A 130 1.47 12.64 -18.50
CA SER A 130 2.54 13.34 -17.78
C SER A 130 3.84 13.43 -18.56
N GLU A 131 4.09 12.54 -19.53
CA GLU A 131 5.27 12.61 -20.41
C GLU A 131 5.28 13.86 -21.31
N ALA A 132 4.16 14.58 -21.43
CA ALA A 132 4.12 15.86 -22.13
C ALA A 132 5.10 16.90 -21.57
N ASN A 133 5.47 16.77 -20.28
CA ASN A 133 6.43 17.65 -19.62
C ASN A 133 7.26 16.85 -18.60
N GLU A 134 8.58 16.92 -18.71
CA GLU A 134 9.50 16.15 -17.84
C GLU A 134 9.33 16.47 -16.35
N THR A 135 9.04 17.72 -15.99
CA THR A 135 8.79 18.10 -14.58
C THR A 135 7.52 17.44 -14.06
N SER A 136 6.46 17.40 -14.88
CA SER A 136 5.21 16.73 -14.53
C SER A 136 5.38 15.22 -14.40
N PHE A 137 6.10 14.59 -15.33
CA PHE A 137 6.42 13.16 -15.26
C PHE A 137 7.14 12.80 -13.95
N PHE A 138 8.22 13.51 -13.62
CA PHE A 138 8.96 13.23 -12.39
C PHE A 138 8.18 13.56 -11.12
N TYR A 139 7.30 14.58 -11.14
CA TYR A 139 6.38 14.84 -10.04
C TYR A 139 5.47 13.63 -9.78
N PHE A 140 4.74 13.16 -10.79
CA PHE A 140 3.85 12.02 -10.61
C PHE A 140 4.61 10.75 -10.26
N LYS A 141 5.83 10.58 -10.78
CA LYS A 141 6.71 9.49 -10.37
C LYS A 141 6.99 9.48 -8.87
N THR A 142 7.45 10.61 -8.34
CA THR A 142 7.71 10.75 -6.89
C THR A 142 6.44 10.53 -6.07
N GLN A 143 5.31 11.08 -6.52
CA GLN A 143 4.05 10.98 -5.77
C GLN A 143 3.47 9.56 -5.77
N LEU A 144 3.48 8.86 -6.90
CA LEU A 144 3.00 7.49 -6.99
C LEU A 144 3.87 6.53 -6.16
N GLU A 145 5.19 6.71 -6.16
CA GLU A 145 6.10 5.97 -5.26
C GLU A 145 5.74 6.24 -3.79
N ARG A 146 5.57 7.52 -3.43
CA ARG A 146 5.22 7.93 -2.06
C ARG A 146 3.89 7.37 -1.58
N TYR A 147 2.85 7.37 -2.41
CA TYR A 147 1.53 6.91 -1.98
C TYR A 147 1.34 5.40 -2.12
N LEU A 148 1.82 4.79 -3.20
CA LEU A 148 1.51 3.40 -3.51
C LEU A 148 2.59 2.42 -3.07
N PHE A 149 3.82 2.86 -2.80
CA PHE A 149 4.95 1.97 -2.50
C PHE A 149 5.66 2.24 -1.17
N ASP A 150 5.75 3.50 -0.72
CA ASP A 150 6.40 3.81 0.57
C ASP A 150 5.77 2.99 1.70
N PRO A 151 6.57 2.28 2.52
CA PRO A 151 6.06 1.45 3.60
C PRO A 151 5.32 2.25 4.67
N ASN A 152 5.48 3.57 4.76
CA ASN A 152 4.74 4.39 5.73
C ASN A 152 3.46 5.01 5.17
N SER A 153 3.15 4.75 3.89
CA SER A 153 1.94 5.27 3.28
C SER A 153 0.71 4.46 3.71
N PRO A 154 -0.35 5.11 4.22
CA PRO A 154 -1.62 4.43 4.47
C PRO A 154 -2.37 4.06 3.18
N MET A 155 -1.91 4.57 2.03
CA MET A 155 -2.47 4.27 0.71
C MET A 155 -1.61 3.28 -0.07
N ARG A 156 -0.61 2.66 0.59
CA ARG A 156 0.28 1.70 -0.03
C ARG A 156 -0.54 0.58 -0.68
N ASN A 157 -0.27 0.32 -1.94
CA ASN A 157 -0.97 -0.70 -2.69
C ASN A 157 -0.10 -1.17 -3.86
N GLU A 158 0.61 -2.28 -3.65
CA GLU A 158 1.51 -2.86 -4.67
C GLU A 158 0.76 -3.30 -5.94
N LEU A 159 -0.52 -3.66 -5.82
CA LEU A 159 -1.35 -4.01 -6.97
C LEU A 159 -1.46 -2.81 -7.93
N PHE A 160 -1.71 -1.61 -7.39
CA PHE A 160 -1.77 -0.37 -8.16
C PHE A 160 -0.38 0.17 -8.52
N TYR A 161 0.66 -0.14 -7.75
CA TYR A 161 2.02 0.24 -8.12
C TYR A 161 2.62 -0.62 -9.24
N GLU A 162 2.13 -1.84 -9.45
CA GLU A 162 2.59 -2.70 -10.54
C GLU A 162 2.53 -2.05 -11.94
N PRO A 163 1.39 -1.48 -12.40
CA PRO A 163 1.35 -0.80 -13.71
C PRO A 163 2.27 0.42 -13.78
N VAL A 164 2.51 1.10 -12.65
CA VAL A 164 3.48 2.21 -12.56
C VAL A 164 4.90 1.73 -12.86
N LEU A 165 5.31 0.64 -12.22
CA LEU A 165 6.61 0.02 -12.45
C LEU A 165 6.75 -0.50 -13.88
N GLN A 166 5.71 -1.14 -14.42
CA GLN A 166 5.68 -1.59 -15.82
C GLN A 166 5.91 -0.42 -16.78
N PHE A 167 5.23 0.70 -16.57
CA PHE A 167 5.43 1.92 -17.36
C PHE A 167 6.88 2.40 -17.30
N TYR A 168 7.45 2.51 -16.10
CA TYR A 168 8.82 3.00 -15.93
C TYR A 168 9.88 2.13 -16.57
N THR A 169 9.70 0.80 -16.60
CA THR A 169 10.65 -0.09 -17.29
C THR A 169 10.73 0.16 -18.79
N GLN A 170 9.76 0.87 -19.38
CA GLN A 170 9.66 1.13 -20.81
C GLN A 170 9.78 2.62 -21.17
N SER A 171 9.72 3.53 -20.21
CA SER A 171 9.71 4.98 -20.49
C SER A 171 11.05 5.49 -21.05
N SER A 172 10.99 6.32 -22.08
CA SER A 172 12.16 6.99 -22.65
C SER A 172 12.71 8.12 -21.77
N LEU A 173 11.94 8.56 -20.76
CA LEU A 173 12.35 9.64 -19.84
C LEU A 173 13.23 9.14 -18.68
N LEU A 174 13.35 7.83 -18.50
CA LEU A 174 14.20 7.22 -17.48
C LEU A 174 15.48 6.67 -18.11
N ASP A 175 16.59 6.83 -17.40
CA ASP A 175 17.84 6.18 -17.78
C ASP A 175 17.80 4.66 -17.53
N GLU A 176 18.74 3.93 -18.11
CA GLU A 176 18.80 2.47 -18.01
C GLU A 176 19.02 1.97 -16.57
N THR A 177 19.72 2.74 -15.72
CA THR A 177 19.95 2.36 -14.32
C THR A 177 18.65 2.41 -13.54
N GLU A 178 17.86 3.47 -13.73
CA GLU A 178 16.55 3.61 -13.09
C GLU A 178 15.59 2.54 -13.62
N LYS A 179 15.56 2.25 -14.93
CA LYS A 179 14.75 1.14 -15.48
C LYS A 179 15.08 -0.21 -14.85
N ILE A 180 16.37 -0.52 -14.68
CA ILE A 180 16.81 -1.76 -14.00
C ILE A 180 16.29 -1.78 -12.56
N LYS A 181 16.44 -0.68 -11.82
CA LYS A 181 15.92 -0.57 -10.44
C LYS A 181 14.41 -0.82 -10.39
N GLN A 182 13.63 -0.18 -11.27
CA GLN A 182 12.19 -0.37 -11.33
C GLN A 182 11.82 -1.80 -11.74
N GLY A 183 12.59 -2.42 -12.63
CA GLY A 183 12.43 -3.82 -13.02
C GLY A 183 12.62 -4.80 -11.85
N VAL A 184 13.64 -4.60 -11.02
CA VAL A 184 13.86 -5.41 -9.81
C VAL A 184 12.69 -5.28 -8.84
N ILE A 185 12.15 -4.06 -8.66
CA ILE A 185 10.97 -3.85 -7.81
C ILE A 185 9.73 -4.55 -8.42
N LEU A 186 9.56 -4.46 -9.75
CA LEU A 186 8.45 -5.09 -10.48
C LEU A 186 8.42 -6.60 -10.28
N GLU A 187 9.58 -7.25 -10.34
CA GLU A 187 9.70 -8.68 -10.07
C GLU A 187 9.26 -9.03 -8.65
N MET A 188 9.59 -8.19 -7.66
CA MET A 188 9.24 -8.43 -6.27
C MET A 188 7.75 -8.21 -5.98
N VAL A 189 7.13 -7.14 -6.49
CA VAL A 189 5.70 -6.89 -6.25
C VAL A 189 4.81 -7.96 -6.89
N ARG A 190 5.26 -8.55 -8.01
CA ARG A 190 4.55 -9.65 -8.69
C ARG A 190 4.58 -10.97 -7.94
N LYS A 191 5.55 -11.19 -7.05
CA LYS A 191 5.62 -12.39 -6.23
C LYS A 191 4.50 -12.38 -5.18
N ASN A 192 3.82 -13.51 -5.04
CA ASN A 192 2.77 -13.72 -4.05
C ASN A 192 1.68 -12.62 -4.10
N ARG A 193 1.31 -12.19 -5.31
CA ARG A 193 0.27 -11.17 -5.52
C ARG A 193 -1.09 -11.67 -5.00
N PRO A 194 -1.93 -10.81 -4.41
CA PRO A 194 -3.32 -11.17 -4.10
C PRO A 194 -4.04 -11.84 -5.27
N GLY A 195 -4.75 -12.93 -5.00
CA GLY A 195 -5.40 -13.81 -5.97
C GLY A 195 -4.50 -14.90 -6.56
N SER A 196 -3.17 -14.84 -6.40
CA SER A 196 -2.26 -15.89 -6.85
C SER A 196 -2.03 -16.94 -5.77
N LYS A 197 -1.63 -18.15 -6.16
CA LYS A 197 -1.21 -19.19 -5.22
C LYS A 197 0.11 -18.78 -4.57
N ALA A 198 0.18 -18.82 -3.23
CA ALA A 198 1.38 -18.50 -2.48
C ALA A 198 2.54 -19.43 -2.89
N THR A 199 3.75 -18.86 -3.01
CA THR A 199 4.94 -19.63 -3.39
C THR A 199 5.24 -20.67 -2.32
N ASN A 200 5.37 -21.94 -2.72
CA ASN A 200 5.65 -23.01 -1.77
C ASN A 200 7.05 -22.88 -1.18
N PHE A 201 7.21 -23.27 0.07
CA PHE A 201 8.50 -23.43 0.73
C PHE A 201 8.44 -24.57 1.74
N SER A 202 9.60 -25.15 2.02
CA SER A 202 9.76 -26.15 3.08
C SER A 202 10.11 -25.48 4.40
N TYR A 203 9.62 -26.04 5.50
CA TYR A 203 9.98 -25.61 6.85
C TYR A 203 10.12 -26.80 7.79
N THR A 204 10.84 -26.58 8.89
CA THR A 204 11.09 -27.55 9.96
C THR A 204 10.36 -27.10 11.23
N LEU A 205 9.69 -28.03 11.90
CA LEU A 205 9.03 -27.83 13.20
C LEU A 205 9.98 -28.10 14.36
N PRO A 206 9.66 -27.67 15.60
CA PRO A 206 10.47 -27.95 16.79
C PRO A 206 10.73 -29.44 17.01
N SER A 207 9.80 -30.30 16.59
CA SER A 207 9.94 -31.75 16.61
C SER A 207 10.96 -32.31 15.61
N GLY A 208 11.51 -31.49 14.72
CA GLY A 208 12.36 -31.89 13.60
C GLY A 208 11.59 -32.35 12.36
N LYS A 209 10.25 -32.47 12.44
CA LYS A 209 9.42 -32.81 11.29
C LYS A 209 9.53 -31.71 10.22
N LYS A 210 9.75 -32.11 8.98
CA LYS A 210 9.73 -31.22 7.82
C LYS A 210 8.36 -31.25 7.14
N GLU A 211 7.88 -30.08 6.75
CA GLU A 211 6.61 -29.88 6.03
C GLU A 211 6.80 -28.82 4.93
N THR A 212 5.75 -28.62 4.13
CA THR A 212 5.69 -27.54 3.14
C THR A 212 4.42 -26.72 3.34
N LEU A 213 4.44 -25.45 2.90
CA LEU A 213 3.26 -24.57 3.00
C LEU A 213 2.02 -25.22 2.35
N TRP A 214 2.17 -25.81 1.17
CA TRP A 214 1.05 -26.42 0.44
C TRP A 214 0.54 -27.72 1.04
N ASN A 215 1.38 -28.49 1.75
CA ASN A 215 0.95 -29.74 2.39
C ASN A 215 0.34 -29.51 3.78
N SER A 216 0.33 -28.27 4.27
CA SER A 216 -0.37 -27.92 5.51
C SER A 216 -1.90 -27.97 5.31
N SER A 217 -2.64 -28.23 6.39
CA SER A 217 -4.11 -28.40 6.39
C SER A 217 -4.86 -27.37 5.52
N SER A 218 -6.01 -27.76 4.96
CA SER A 218 -6.95 -26.89 4.20
C SER A 218 -7.67 -25.87 5.08
N VAL A 219 -6.95 -25.24 6.00
CA VAL A 219 -7.41 -24.16 6.87
C VAL A 219 -6.78 -22.87 6.36
N PRO A 220 -7.53 -21.74 6.30
CA PRO A 220 -6.96 -20.43 6.07
C PRO A 220 -5.75 -20.18 6.98
N THR A 221 -4.70 -19.56 6.43
CA THR A 221 -3.42 -19.43 7.13
C THR A 221 -2.99 -17.97 7.18
N LEU A 222 -2.78 -17.45 8.39
CA LEU A 222 -2.00 -16.24 8.59
C LEU A 222 -0.53 -16.65 8.62
N LEU A 223 0.21 -16.25 7.59
CA LEU A 223 1.64 -16.50 7.46
C LEU A 223 2.40 -15.29 8.00
N PHE A 224 3.18 -15.50 9.05
CA PHE A 224 3.88 -14.46 9.79
C PHE A 224 5.39 -14.67 9.71
N PHE A 225 6.08 -13.90 8.88
CA PHE A 225 7.53 -13.88 8.84
C PHE A 225 8.06 -12.97 9.94
N TYR A 226 8.91 -13.51 10.82
CA TYR A 226 9.41 -12.79 11.98
C TYR A 226 10.92 -12.92 12.13
N GLU A 227 11.50 -11.98 12.87
CA GLU A 227 12.90 -11.97 13.26
C GLU A 227 13.03 -11.93 14.80
N PRO A 228 13.72 -12.89 15.42
CA PRO A 228 14.09 -12.85 16.83
C PRO A 228 14.82 -11.54 17.19
N GLY A 229 14.39 -10.88 18.29
CA GLY A 229 14.96 -9.61 18.74
C GLY A 229 14.48 -8.37 17.98
N CYS A 230 13.58 -8.52 17.00
CA CYS A 230 12.93 -7.38 16.35
C CYS A 230 11.79 -6.86 17.22
N SER A 231 11.89 -5.62 17.70
CA SER A 231 10.87 -4.99 18.56
C SER A 231 9.50 -4.87 17.89
N SER A 232 9.45 -4.71 16.57
CA SER A 232 8.18 -4.72 15.83
C SER A 232 7.56 -6.11 15.80
N CYS A 233 8.36 -7.17 15.61
CA CYS A 233 7.88 -8.55 15.67
C CYS A 233 7.33 -8.87 17.06
N GLU A 234 8.07 -8.52 18.12
CA GLU A 234 7.64 -8.75 19.51
C GLU A 234 6.32 -8.05 19.82
N ARG A 235 6.15 -6.81 19.35
CA ARG A 235 4.88 -6.08 19.49
C ARG A 235 3.75 -6.79 18.75
N SER A 236 3.93 -7.14 17.48
CA SER A 236 2.91 -7.83 16.69
C SER A 236 2.55 -9.19 17.30
N ILE A 237 3.52 -9.94 17.84
CA ILE A 237 3.27 -11.20 18.54
C ILE A 237 2.40 -10.95 19.78
N ALA A 238 2.77 -9.98 20.62
CA ALA A 238 2.03 -9.66 21.82
C ALA A 238 0.60 -9.18 21.53
N GLU A 239 0.42 -8.33 20.51
CA GLU A 239 -0.89 -7.85 20.08
C GLU A 239 -1.74 -9.01 19.55
N MET A 240 -1.25 -9.78 18.57
CA MET A 240 -1.99 -10.92 18.02
C MET A 240 -2.36 -11.97 19.07
N ASN A 241 -1.47 -12.25 20.02
CA ASN A 241 -1.74 -13.19 21.11
C ASN A 241 -2.84 -12.71 22.07
N ASN A 242 -3.01 -11.39 22.22
CA ASN A 242 -4.05 -10.80 23.05
C ASN A 242 -5.37 -10.55 22.32
N LEU A 243 -5.43 -10.76 21.00
CA LEU A 243 -6.66 -10.64 20.21
C LEU A 243 -7.55 -11.88 20.41
N GLY A 244 -8.61 -11.73 21.19
CA GLY A 244 -9.60 -12.79 21.44
C GLY A 244 -10.16 -13.39 20.14
N LEU A 245 -10.44 -12.55 19.14
CA LEU A 245 -10.90 -12.99 17.82
C LEU A 245 -9.97 -14.01 17.17
N LEU A 246 -8.66 -13.71 17.10
CA LEU A 246 -7.68 -14.63 16.50
C LEU A 246 -7.62 -15.94 17.28
N ASN A 247 -7.58 -15.86 18.62
CA ASN A 247 -7.53 -17.04 19.47
C ASN A 247 -8.76 -17.94 19.32
N ASP A 248 -9.96 -17.36 19.19
CA ASP A 248 -11.19 -18.10 18.96
C ASP A 248 -11.21 -18.78 17.60
N LEU A 249 -10.78 -18.09 16.54
CA LEU A 249 -10.67 -18.68 15.19
C LEU A 249 -9.66 -19.83 15.15
N ILE A 250 -8.53 -19.71 15.85
CA ILE A 250 -7.53 -20.79 15.98
C ILE A 250 -8.14 -21.99 16.73
N LYS A 251 -8.80 -21.74 17.87
CA LYS A 251 -9.44 -22.79 18.68
C LYS A 251 -10.53 -23.53 17.92
N GLN A 252 -11.26 -22.84 17.05
CA GLN A 252 -12.29 -23.40 16.18
C GLN A 252 -11.73 -24.06 14.91
N ASN A 253 -10.41 -24.07 14.71
CA ASN A 253 -9.74 -24.56 13.50
C ASN A 253 -10.23 -23.85 12.22
N LYS A 254 -10.63 -22.57 12.32
CA LYS A 254 -11.02 -21.70 11.21
C LYS A 254 -9.85 -20.86 10.68
N LEU A 255 -8.80 -20.70 11.47
CA LEU A 255 -7.57 -20.01 11.09
C LEU A 255 -6.37 -20.71 11.73
N LYS A 256 -5.26 -20.77 11.01
CA LYS A 256 -3.96 -21.18 11.55
C LYS A 256 -2.96 -20.04 11.45
N ILE A 257 -2.16 -19.83 12.48
CA ILE A 257 -0.98 -18.95 12.39
C ILE A 257 0.26 -19.83 12.14
N LEU A 258 0.95 -19.56 11.05
CA LEU A 258 2.25 -20.15 10.71
C LEU A 258 3.32 -19.06 10.86
N ALA A 259 4.02 -19.05 11.99
CA ALA A 259 5.11 -18.14 12.27
C ALA A 259 6.42 -18.73 11.73
N VAL A 260 7.10 -18.03 10.82
CA VAL A 260 8.27 -18.53 10.10
C VAL A 260 9.48 -17.64 10.37
N TYR A 261 10.55 -18.24 10.91
CA TYR A 261 11.88 -17.63 10.89
C TYR A 261 12.63 -18.05 9.63
N ALA A 262 13.01 -17.08 8.79
CA ALA A 262 13.55 -17.32 7.47
C ALA A 262 15.07 -17.12 7.32
N LEU A 263 15.76 -16.55 8.33
CA LEU A 263 17.16 -16.14 8.22
C LEU A 263 18.19 -17.26 8.48
N GLY A 264 17.76 -18.50 8.73
CA GLY A 264 18.62 -19.69 8.65
C GLY A 264 19.51 -20.02 9.86
N ASP A 265 19.51 -19.24 10.95
CA ASP A 265 20.22 -19.64 12.18
C ASP A 265 19.34 -20.47 13.13
N GLN A 266 19.55 -21.80 13.13
CA GLN A 266 18.75 -22.70 13.95
C GLN A 266 18.92 -22.49 15.45
N SER A 267 20.09 -22.01 15.91
CA SER A 267 20.35 -21.79 17.33
C SER A 267 19.49 -20.64 17.88
N ILE A 268 19.48 -19.52 17.16
CA ILE A 268 18.64 -18.36 17.47
C ILE A 268 17.16 -18.76 17.47
N TRP A 269 16.72 -19.54 16.48
CA TRP A 269 15.34 -20.01 16.40
C TRP A 269 14.94 -20.90 17.59
N LYS A 270 15.82 -21.82 18.02
CA LYS A 270 15.60 -22.68 19.19
C LYS A 270 15.49 -21.87 20.47
N ASP A 271 16.36 -20.89 20.65
CA ASP A 271 16.38 -20.03 21.84
C ASP A 271 15.13 -19.13 21.92
N TYR A 272 14.53 -18.78 20.77
CA TYR A 272 13.34 -17.93 20.69
C TYR A 272 12.01 -18.67 20.78
N GLN A 273 11.99 -20.01 20.91
CA GLN A 273 10.75 -20.79 20.83
C GLN A 273 9.69 -20.39 21.86
N SER A 274 10.11 -20.06 23.08
CA SER A 274 9.19 -19.66 24.17
C SER A 274 8.52 -18.31 23.94
N SER A 275 9.05 -17.49 23.03
CA SER A 275 8.47 -16.20 22.65
C SER A 275 7.31 -16.35 21.65
N ILE A 276 7.17 -17.51 21.00
CA ILE A 276 6.08 -17.77 20.06
C ILE A 276 4.93 -18.48 20.81
N PRO A 277 3.69 -17.97 20.74
CA PRO A 277 2.54 -18.59 21.38
C PRO A 277 2.36 -20.08 21.01
N SER A 278 2.06 -20.91 22.01
CA SER A 278 1.99 -22.37 21.85
C SER A 278 0.83 -22.85 20.97
N ASN A 279 -0.19 -22.01 20.76
CA ASN A 279 -1.29 -22.27 19.84
C ASN A 279 -0.95 -21.90 18.37
N TRP A 280 0.25 -21.39 18.10
CA TRP A 280 0.74 -21.12 16.74
C TRP A 280 1.68 -22.23 16.27
N VAL A 281 1.83 -22.36 14.95
CA VAL A 281 2.88 -23.22 14.39
C VAL A 281 4.14 -22.40 14.20
N ASN A 282 5.13 -22.64 15.06
CA ASN A 282 6.47 -22.08 14.94
C ASN A 282 7.31 -22.92 13.96
N ALA A 283 7.77 -22.30 12.88
CA ALA A 283 8.42 -22.95 11.75
C ALA A 283 9.76 -22.28 11.42
N PHE A 284 10.70 -23.10 10.96
CA PHE A 284 12.04 -22.66 10.57
C PHE A 284 12.35 -23.03 9.12
N ASN A 285 12.75 -22.06 8.31
CA ASN A 285 13.22 -22.32 6.95
C ASN A 285 14.71 -22.72 6.99
N ASP A 286 14.94 -24.02 7.19
CA ASP A 286 16.25 -24.62 7.48
C ASP A 286 17.35 -24.33 6.46
N ASN A 287 16.99 -24.22 5.18
CA ASN A 287 17.90 -23.96 4.07
C ASN A 287 17.97 -22.48 3.66
N ALA A 288 17.31 -21.59 4.40
CA ALA A 288 17.14 -20.16 4.07
C ALA A 288 16.69 -19.93 2.61
N SER A 289 15.98 -20.89 2.01
CA SER A 289 15.55 -20.82 0.61
C SER A 289 14.56 -19.70 0.34
N ILE A 290 13.79 -19.27 1.34
CA ILE A 290 12.88 -18.13 1.20
C ILE A 290 13.68 -16.86 0.88
N LEU A 291 14.77 -16.62 1.62
CA LEU A 291 15.65 -15.47 1.41
C LEU A 291 16.53 -15.67 0.17
N ASN A 292 17.25 -16.80 0.09
CA ASN A 292 18.25 -17.04 -0.95
C ASN A 292 17.68 -17.17 -2.38
N LYS A 293 16.38 -17.41 -2.51
CA LYS A 293 15.68 -17.48 -3.81
C LYS A 293 14.64 -16.37 -3.97
N ASP A 294 14.63 -15.39 -3.05
CA ASP A 294 13.67 -14.29 -3.01
C ASP A 294 12.23 -14.78 -3.18
N LEU A 295 11.81 -15.85 -2.49
CA LEU A 295 10.47 -16.44 -2.66
C LEU A 295 9.37 -15.51 -2.14
N TYR A 296 9.70 -14.67 -1.15
CA TYR A 296 8.83 -13.66 -0.55
C TYR A 296 9.62 -12.36 -0.41
N ASP A 297 8.94 -11.22 -0.50
CA ASP A 297 9.56 -9.92 -0.22
C ASP A 297 9.62 -9.71 1.31
N LEU A 298 10.80 -9.92 1.91
CA LEU A 298 11.05 -9.83 3.35
C LEU A 298 11.86 -8.58 3.71
N LYS A 299 11.72 -7.48 2.96
CA LYS A 299 12.46 -6.22 3.22
C LYS A 299 12.12 -5.57 4.55
N ALA A 300 10.92 -5.81 5.08
CA ALA A 300 10.45 -5.27 6.34
C ALA A 300 9.98 -6.40 7.25
N SER A 301 10.34 -6.32 8.54
CA SER A 301 10.02 -7.33 9.55
C SER A 301 9.17 -6.73 10.67
N PRO A 302 8.02 -7.35 11.02
CA PRO A 302 7.48 -8.57 10.43
C PRO A 302 6.85 -8.34 9.06
N THR A 303 6.68 -9.42 8.29
CA THR A 303 5.87 -9.45 7.04
C THR A 303 4.69 -10.40 7.25
N ILE A 304 3.46 -9.95 6.99
CA ILE A 304 2.25 -10.76 7.23
C ILE A 304 1.47 -10.98 5.94
N TYR A 305 1.00 -12.21 5.73
CA TYR A 305 0.10 -12.59 4.66
C TYR A 305 -1.13 -13.31 5.22
N ILE A 306 -2.27 -13.16 4.54
CA ILE A 306 -3.44 -14.01 4.76
C ILE A 306 -3.62 -14.89 3.53
N LEU A 307 -3.69 -16.21 3.77
CA LEU A 307 -3.92 -17.22 2.76
C LEU A 307 -5.29 -17.86 2.96
N ASP A 308 -5.98 -18.15 1.85
CA ASP A 308 -7.20 -18.96 1.90
C ASP A 308 -6.89 -20.45 2.16
N GLN A 309 -7.94 -21.28 2.15
CA GLN A 309 -7.82 -22.73 2.36
C GLN A 309 -6.94 -23.43 1.31
N ASP A 310 -6.92 -22.91 0.08
CA ASP A 310 -6.17 -23.44 -1.08
C ASP A 310 -4.75 -22.83 -1.19
N LYS A 311 -4.39 -22.00 -0.21
CA LYS A 311 -3.12 -21.25 -0.12
C LYS A 311 -2.99 -20.17 -1.20
N ASN A 312 -4.09 -19.63 -1.71
CA ASN A 312 -4.05 -18.40 -2.48
C ASN A 312 -3.88 -17.20 -1.54
N ILE A 313 -3.13 -16.21 -1.99
CA ILE A 313 -2.89 -14.97 -1.27
C ILE A 313 -4.17 -14.16 -1.29
N VAL A 314 -4.71 -13.88 -0.12
CA VAL A 314 -5.83 -12.95 0.06
C VAL A 314 -5.30 -11.56 0.36
N LEU A 315 -4.40 -11.47 1.35
CA LEU A 315 -3.73 -10.23 1.75
C LEU A 315 -2.21 -10.44 1.70
N LYS A 316 -1.51 -9.41 1.23
CA LYS A 316 -0.05 -9.38 1.08
C LYS A 316 0.52 -8.20 1.86
N ASP A 317 1.46 -8.50 2.76
CA ASP A 317 2.26 -7.53 3.50
C ASP A 317 1.44 -6.41 4.13
N VAL A 318 0.46 -6.83 4.94
CA VAL A 318 -0.54 -5.97 5.58
C VAL A 318 -0.26 -5.76 7.07
N TYR A 319 -0.80 -4.68 7.62
CA TYR A 319 -0.79 -4.43 9.05
C TYR A 319 -1.85 -5.23 9.81
N LEU A 320 -1.72 -5.27 11.13
CA LEU A 320 -2.65 -6.01 11.98
C LEU A 320 -4.10 -5.49 11.88
N ASP A 321 -4.29 -4.18 11.71
CA ASP A 321 -5.64 -3.59 11.59
C ASP A 321 -6.36 -4.09 10.33
N GLU A 322 -5.67 -4.17 9.19
CA GLU A 322 -6.23 -4.71 7.94
C GLU A 322 -6.60 -6.20 8.08
N ILE A 323 -5.80 -6.96 8.84
CA ILE A 323 -6.11 -8.35 9.16
C ILE A 323 -7.40 -8.43 9.98
N ILE A 324 -7.53 -7.60 11.03
CA ILE A 324 -8.74 -7.57 11.87
C ILE A 324 -9.98 -7.26 11.03
N ASP A 325 -9.91 -6.25 10.17
CA ASP A 325 -11.01 -5.85 9.29
C ASP A 325 -11.41 -6.98 8.33
N TYR A 326 -10.43 -7.66 7.74
CA TYR A 326 -10.67 -8.81 6.87
C TYR A 326 -11.34 -9.97 7.62
N LEU A 327 -10.82 -10.33 8.80
CA LEU A 327 -11.33 -11.44 9.59
C LEU A 327 -12.78 -11.20 10.03
N ASN A 328 -13.10 -9.99 10.47
CA ASN A 328 -14.46 -9.58 10.85
C ASN A 328 -15.45 -9.67 9.69
N SER A 329 -15.00 -9.44 8.47
CA SER A 329 -15.87 -9.38 7.29
C SER A 329 -16.05 -10.73 6.58
N ASN A 330 -15.12 -11.68 6.75
CA ASN A 330 -15.05 -12.88 5.90
C ASN A 330 -14.96 -14.23 6.63
N LEU A 331 -14.50 -14.28 7.89
CA LEU A 331 -14.30 -15.55 8.62
C LEU A 331 -15.18 -15.72 9.86
N ILE A 332 -15.84 -14.65 10.28
CA ILE A 332 -16.92 -14.66 11.28
C ILE A 332 -18.24 -14.70 10.53
#